data_AF-A0A932U0X4-F1
#
_entry.id   AF-A0A932U0X4-F1
#
_cell.length_a   1.000
_cell.length_b   1.000
_cell.length_c   1.000
_cell.angle_alpha   90.00
_cell.angle_beta   90.00
_cell.angle_gamma   90.00
#
_symmetry.space_group_name_H-M   'P 1'
#
loop_
_entity.id
_entity.type
_entity.pdbx_description
1 polymer ?
#
loop_
_entity_poly.entity_id
_entity_poly.type
_entity_poly.pdbx_seq_one_letter_code
_entity_poly.pdbx_strand_id
1 'polypeptide(L)'
;MRNIVDKLLWGTLLILFGPSVMIIASWNALPGDNLYGVKLALERTALALASPSYATTGNLQIKYTERRFAEAKQLMASKQSIQGLPYLQQQIAETKKAIENAPSQETQVALAKQYINTLTTVSAKLEEQKTALTTSPQPIAYAPSTVPPPTQQQATATPTPSPTSGLRSITPIPTPSPSPSPTQMAQVTTTMPIPAQQAVVALQINQTQQNVNQTIANLQELVDKVDRDQKDNRPKQEEEKGKKDERNERKSNNDDKTR
;
A
#
# COMPACT_ATOMS: atom_id res chain seq x y z
N MET A 1 48.45 7.79 -0.86
CA MET A 1 47.16 7.97 -0.15
C MET A 1 46.03 8.49 -1.05
N ARG A 2 46.28 9.39 -2.03
CA ARG A 2 45.22 9.90 -2.94
C ARG A 2 44.39 8.80 -3.62
N ASN A 3 45.00 7.73 -4.10
CA ASN A 3 44.31 6.64 -4.80
C ASN A 3 43.38 5.77 -3.92
N ILE A 4 43.55 5.81 -2.59
CA ILE A 4 42.68 5.05 -1.65
C ILE A 4 41.43 5.87 -1.36
N VAL A 5 41.58 7.18 -1.14
CA VAL A 5 40.45 8.10 -0.93
C VAL A 5 39.56 8.15 -2.17
N ASP A 6 40.15 8.15 -3.36
CA ASP A 6 39.39 8.19 -4.61
C ASP A 6 38.56 6.91 -4.84
N LYS A 7 39.13 5.74 -4.50
CA LYS A 7 38.40 4.46 -4.53
C LYS A 7 37.31 4.38 -3.46
N LEU A 8 37.55 4.92 -2.27
CA LEU A 8 36.55 5.01 -1.20
C LEU A 8 35.40 5.95 -1.61
N LEU A 9 35.71 7.09 -2.23
CA LEU A 9 34.73 8.04 -2.72
C LEU A 9 33.86 7.41 -3.83
N TRP A 10 34.48 6.76 -4.82
CA TRP A 10 33.77 6.04 -5.88
C TRP A 10 32.92 4.88 -5.36
N GLY A 11 33.45 4.11 -4.41
CA GLY A 11 32.71 3.04 -3.74
C GLY A 11 31.49 3.57 -3.00
N THR A 12 31.65 4.66 -2.23
CA THR A 12 30.55 5.31 -1.51
C THR A 12 29.51 5.87 -2.48
N LEU A 13 29.95 6.49 -3.58
CA LEU A 13 29.07 7.02 -4.62
C LEU A 13 28.22 5.91 -5.25
N LEU A 14 28.83 4.78 -5.63
CA LEU A 14 28.10 3.63 -6.18
C LEU A 14 27.10 3.03 -5.20
N ILE A 15 27.47 2.96 -3.92
CA ILE A 15 26.60 2.47 -2.84
C ILE A 15 25.40 3.40 -2.62
N LEU A 16 25.56 4.72 -2.81
CA LEU A 16 24.47 5.69 -2.61
C LEU A 16 23.60 5.87 -3.86
N PHE A 17 24.19 5.96 -5.06
CA PHE A 17 23.45 6.27 -6.29
C PHE A 17 22.65 5.08 -6.84
N GLY A 18 23.18 3.86 -6.73
CA GLY A 18 22.49 2.65 -7.21
C GLY A 18 21.08 2.51 -6.61
N PRO A 19 20.93 2.56 -5.27
CA PRO A 19 19.62 2.52 -4.62
C PRO A 19 18.71 3.70 -4.99
N SER A 20 19.25 4.92 -5.13
CA SER A 20 18.43 6.11 -5.44
C SER A 20 17.69 5.99 -6.77
N VAL A 21 18.34 5.50 -7.83
CA VAL A 21 17.71 5.33 -9.15
C VAL A 21 16.60 4.26 -9.08
N MET A 22 16.84 3.16 -8.37
CA MET A 22 15.83 2.11 -8.16
C MET A 22 14.61 2.63 -7.38
N ILE A 23 14.81 3.45 -6.35
CA ILE A 23 13.71 4.04 -5.58
C ILE A 23 12.81 4.87 -6.50
N ILE A 24 13.39 5.75 -7.32
CA ILE A 24 12.63 6.60 -8.24
C ILE A 24 11.86 5.77 -9.27
N ALA A 25 12.50 4.77 -9.87
CA ALA A 25 11.87 3.91 -10.86
C ALA A 25 10.71 3.06 -10.26
N SER A 26 10.86 2.60 -9.03
CA SER A 26 9.84 1.80 -8.33
C SER A 26 8.62 2.61 -7.90
N TRP A 27 8.73 3.95 -7.80
CA TRP A 27 7.67 4.80 -7.26
C TRP A 27 6.38 4.73 -8.08
N ASN A 28 6.51 4.69 -9.41
CA ASN A 28 5.41 4.62 -10.36
C ASN A 28 5.04 3.19 -10.78
N ALA A 29 5.67 2.16 -10.19
CA ALA A 29 5.31 0.78 -10.49
C ALA A 29 3.88 0.50 -10.01
N LEU A 30 3.09 -0.11 -10.90
CA LEU A 30 1.74 -0.60 -10.66
C LEU A 30 1.76 -2.12 -10.39
N PRO A 31 0.71 -2.66 -9.75
CA PRO A 31 0.51 -4.09 -9.66
C PRO A 31 0.64 -4.76 -11.05
N GLY A 32 1.53 -5.76 -11.12
CA GLY A 32 1.88 -6.46 -12.37
C GLY A 32 3.18 -6.02 -13.02
N ASP A 33 3.75 -4.87 -12.62
CA ASP A 33 5.04 -4.41 -13.14
C ASP A 33 6.22 -5.11 -12.44
N ASN A 34 7.31 -5.34 -13.16
CA ASN A 34 8.51 -6.02 -12.63
C ASN A 34 9.11 -5.35 -11.39
N LEU A 35 8.99 -4.02 -11.28
CA LEU A 35 9.52 -3.24 -10.16
C LEU A 35 8.54 -3.12 -8.97
N TYR A 36 7.33 -3.66 -9.07
CA TYR A 36 6.34 -3.55 -8.00
C TYR A 36 6.79 -4.26 -6.71
N GLY A 37 7.48 -5.41 -6.84
CA GLY A 37 8.05 -6.10 -5.69
C GLY A 37 9.08 -5.26 -4.93
N VAL A 38 9.88 -4.47 -5.65
CA VAL A 38 10.86 -3.54 -5.05
C VAL A 38 10.13 -2.43 -4.28
N LYS A 39 9.05 -1.88 -4.83
CA LYS A 39 8.21 -0.89 -4.16
C LYS A 39 7.66 -1.43 -2.83
N LEU A 40 7.09 -2.63 -2.83
CA LEU A 40 6.59 -3.28 -1.61
C LEU A 40 7.71 -3.51 -0.58
N ALA A 41 8.91 -3.89 -1.01
CA ALA A 41 10.05 -4.08 -0.11
C ALA A 41 10.51 -2.76 0.53
N LEU A 42 10.55 -1.67 -0.24
CA LEU A 42 10.87 -0.33 0.26
C LEU A 42 9.83 0.16 1.27
N GLU A 43 8.54 -0.08 1.00
CA GLU A 43 7.45 0.30 1.92
C GLU A 43 7.51 -0.47 3.24
N ARG A 44 7.82 -1.78 3.20
CA ARG A 44 8.07 -2.58 4.41
C ARG A 44 9.28 -2.09 5.20
N THR A 45 10.35 -1.71 4.50
CA THR A 45 11.54 -1.12 5.14
C THR A 45 11.21 0.20 5.82
N ALA A 46 10.44 1.06 5.15
CA ALA A 46 10.00 2.32 5.73
C ALA A 46 9.12 2.12 6.98
N LEU A 47 8.21 1.12 6.96
CA LEU A 47 7.43 0.75 8.16
C LEU A 47 8.31 0.24 9.29
N ALA A 48 9.32 -0.58 8.99
CA ALA A 48 10.27 -1.07 9.99
C ALA A 48 11.07 0.08 10.63
N LEU A 49 11.46 1.09 9.85
CA LEU A 49 12.14 2.28 10.37
C LEU A 49 11.20 3.21 11.17
N ALA A 50 9.91 3.20 10.86
CA ALA A 50 8.89 3.96 11.59
C ALA A 50 8.42 3.29 12.89
N SER A 51 8.76 2.00 13.11
CA SER A 51 8.25 1.18 14.21
C SER A 51 8.44 1.72 15.63
N PRO A 52 9.47 2.53 15.95
CA PRO A 52 9.59 3.13 17.29
C PRO A 52 8.44 4.08 17.64
N SER A 53 7.70 4.57 16.64
CA SER A 53 6.56 5.46 16.82
C SER A 53 5.30 4.86 16.17
N TYR A 54 4.34 4.45 17.00
CA TYR A 54 3.04 3.97 16.54
C TYR A 54 2.26 5.04 15.77
N ALA A 55 2.37 6.31 16.17
CA ALA A 55 1.77 7.42 15.44
C ALA A 55 2.37 7.54 14.03
N THR A 56 3.70 7.43 13.90
CA THR A 56 4.38 7.49 12.59
C THR A 56 4.03 6.27 11.73
N THR A 57 4.05 5.08 12.31
CA THR A 57 3.69 3.83 11.62
C THR A 57 2.24 3.86 11.14
N GLY A 58 1.30 4.27 12.00
CA GLY A 58 -0.11 4.42 11.65
C GLY A 58 -0.33 5.45 10.53
N ASN A 59 0.32 6.61 10.63
CA ASN A 59 0.28 7.61 9.56
C ASN A 59 0.82 7.09 8.22
N LEU A 60 1.91 6.32 8.25
CA LEU A 60 2.49 5.74 7.05
C LEU A 60 1.53 4.71 6.40
N GLN A 61 0.89 3.86 7.21
CA GLN A 61 -0.13 2.91 6.74
C GLN A 61 -1.34 3.62 6.10
N ILE A 62 -1.81 4.74 6.69
CA ILE A 62 -2.85 5.58 6.11
C ILE A 62 -2.42 6.11 4.73
N LYS A 63 -1.17 6.58 4.61
CA LYS A 63 -0.61 7.04 3.31
C LYS A 63 -0.48 5.93 2.28
N TYR A 64 -0.17 4.72 2.69
CA TYR A 64 -0.18 3.58 1.78
C TYR A 64 -1.59 3.22 1.31
N THR A 65 -2.63 3.40 2.14
CA THR A 65 -4.03 3.25 1.67
C THR A 65 -4.34 4.24 0.55
N GLU A 66 -4.01 5.52 0.71
CA GLU A 66 -4.20 6.55 -0.33
C GLU A 66 -3.47 6.18 -1.63
N ARG A 67 -2.23 5.67 -1.51
CA ARG A 67 -1.42 5.24 -2.64
C ARG A 67 -2.01 4.02 -3.34
N ARG A 68 -2.44 2.98 -2.61
CA ARG A 68 -3.09 1.80 -3.19
C ARG A 68 -4.38 2.15 -3.89
N PHE A 69 -5.12 3.11 -3.36
CA PHE A 69 -6.30 3.63 -4.03
C PHE A 69 -5.93 4.33 -5.34
N ALA A 70 -4.88 5.17 -5.36
CA ALA A 70 -4.41 5.80 -6.58
C ALA A 70 -3.95 4.79 -7.65
N GLU A 71 -3.22 3.74 -7.24
CA GLU A 71 -2.82 2.63 -8.12
C GLU A 71 -4.03 1.90 -8.70
N ALA A 72 -5.02 1.56 -7.86
CA ALA A 72 -6.26 0.92 -8.30
C ALA A 72 -7.01 1.81 -9.30
N LYS A 73 -7.13 3.11 -9.01
CA LYS A 73 -7.77 4.08 -9.93
C LYS A 73 -7.05 4.13 -11.28
N GLN A 74 -5.72 4.16 -11.28
CA GLN A 74 -4.93 4.19 -12.52
C GLN A 74 -5.12 2.90 -13.33
N LEU A 75 -5.17 1.73 -12.69
CA LEU A 75 -5.41 0.45 -13.36
C LEU A 75 -6.82 0.34 -13.94
N MET A 76 -7.84 0.83 -13.23
CA MET A 76 -9.21 0.87 -13.74
C MET A 76 -9.32 1.81 -14.95
N ALA A 77 -8.69 2.98 -14.91
CA ALA A 77 -8.73 3.96 -15.99
C ALA A 77 -7.94 3.52 -17.25
N SER A 78 -6.77 2.90 -17.07
CA SER A 78 -5.87 2.57 -18.20
C SER A 78 -6.11 1.20 -18.82
N LYS A 79 -6.51 0.21 -18.02
CA LYS A 79 -6.55 -1.21 -18.44
C LYS A 79 -7.90 -1.88 -18.16
N GLN A 80 -8.89 -1.14 -17.65
CA GLN A 80 -10.14 -1.72 -17.12
C GLN A 80 -9.87 -2.89 -16.15
N SER A 81 -8.76 -2.80 -15.41
CA SER A 81 -8.24 -3.90 -14.59
C SER A 81 -8.62 -3.71 -13.14
N ILE A 82 -9.13 -4.77 -12.52
CA ILE A 82 -9.44 -4.84 -11.09
C ILE A 82 -8.22 -5.19 -10.22
N GLN A 83 -7.05 -5.43 -10.82
CA GLN A 83 -5.89 -5.97 -10.11
C GLN A 83 -5.42 -5.11 -8.91
N GLY A 84 -5.71 -3.81 -8.90
CA GLY A 84 -5.37 -2.93 -7.78
C GLY A 84 -6.32 -3.00 -6.58
N LEU A 85 -7.58 -3.42 -6.77
CA LEU A 85 -8.57 -3.42 -5.70
C LEU A 85 -8.24 -4.40 -4.55
N PRO A 86 -7.74 -5.63 -4.79
CA PRO A 86 -7.29 -6.52 -3.72
C PRO A 86 -6.17 -5.93 -2.86
N TYR A 87 -5.19 -5.24 -3.47
CA TYR A 87 -4.11 -4.58 -2.71
C TYR A 87 -4.63 -3.43 -1.85
N LEU A 88 -5.64 -2.70 -2.33
CA LEU A 88 -6.32 -1.68 -1.52
C LEU A 88 -7.04 -2.32 -0.32
N GLN A 89 -7.81 -3.39 -0.54
CA GLN A 89 -8.50 -4.10 0.55
C GLN A 89 -7.53 -4.65 1.60
N GLN A 90 -6.42 -5.25 1.16
CA GLN A 90 -5.37 -5.73 2.06
C GLN A 90 -4.78 -4.58 2.87
N GLN A 91 -4.44 -3.46 2.23
CA GLN A 91 -3.89 -2.29 2.91
C GLN A 91 -4.89 -1.70 3.91
N ILE A 92 -6.20 -1.78 3.63
CA ILE A 92 -7.24 -1.35 4.56
C ILE A 92 -7.24 -2.21 5.82
N ALA A 93 -7.20 -3.52 5.66
CA ALA A 93 -7.13 -4.46 6.78
C ALA A 93 -5.85 -4.27 7.60
N GLU A 94 -4.69 -4.09 6.96
CA GLU A 94 -3.41 -3.86 7.63
C GLU A 94 -3.39 -2.53 8.41
N THR A 95 -3.95 -1.46 7.82
CA THR A 95 -4.04 -0.15 8.49
C THR A 95 -4.99 -0.21 9.68
N LYS A 96 -6.16 -0.84 9.54
CA LYS A 96 -7.11 -1.08 10.64
C LYS A 96 -6.42 -1.82 11.80
N LYS A 97 -5.73 -2.91 11.49
CA LYS A 97 -4.98 -3.70 12.49
C LYS A 97 -3.88 -2.86 13.16
N ALA A 98 -3.18 -2.01 12.43
CA ALA A 98 -2.17 -1.13 13.02
C ALA A 98 -2.78 -0.11 14.00
N ILE A 99 -3.97 0.42 13.68
CA ILE A 99 -4.74 1.31 14.56
C ILE A 99 -5.18 0.56 15.82
N GLU A 100 -5.76 -0.62 15.69
CA GLU A 100 -6.23 -1.44 16.81
C GLU A 100 -5.10 -1.86 17.77
N ASN A 101 -3.87 -2.01 17.27
CA ASN A 101 -2.70 -2.39 18.07
C ASN A 101 -1.92 -1.18 18.64
N ALA A 102 -2.39 0.07 18.44
CA ALA A 102 -1.70 1.22 19.02
C ALA A 102 -1.77 1.19 20.56
N PRO A 103 -0.70 1.56 21.28
CA PRO A 103 -0.54 1.27 22.71
C PRO A 103 -1.44 2.11 23.62
N SER A 104 -1.84 3.31 23.19
CA SER A 104 -2.71 4.19 23.97
C SER A 104 -4.04 4.43 23.26
N GLN A 105 -5.13 4.47 24.02
CA GLN A 105 -6.46 4.79 23.50
C GLN A 105 -6.49 6.14 22.77
N GLU A 106 -5.75 7.14 23.28
CA GLU A 106 -5.61 8.44 22.62
C GLU A 106 -5.01 8.31 21.21
N THR A 107 -3.94 7.52 21.04
CA THR A 107 -3.33 7.28 19.72
C THR A 107 -4.27 6.48 18.81
N GLN A 108 -4.97 5.48 19.36
CA GLN A 108 -5.98 4.71 18.60
C GLN A 108 -7.06 5.63 18.04
N VAL A 109 -7.65 6.48 18.88
CA VAL A 109 -8.71 7.42 18.48
C VAL A 109 -8.19 8.46 17.48
N ALA A 110 -7.01 9.02 17.70
CA ALA A 110 -6.42 9.99 16.78
C ALA A 110 -6.21 9.40 15.38
N LEU A 111 -5.61 8.21 15.29
CA LEU A 111 -5.39 7.52 14.02
C LEU A 111 -6.71 7.06 13.39
N ALA A 112 -7.67 6.57 14.19
CA ALA A 112 -8.99 6.15 13.71
C ALA A 112 -9.73 7.32 13.05
N LYS A 113 -9.79 8.50 13.71
CA LYS A 113 -10.41 9.71 13.16
C LYS A 113 -9.76 10.13 11.84
N GLN A 114 -8.43 10.14 11.79
CA GLN A 114 -7.71 10.45 10.56
C GLN A 114 -8.02 9.45 9.46
N TYR A 115 -8.06 8.16 9.80
CA TYR A 115 -8.27 7.11 8.81
C TYR A 115 -9.71 7.07 8.28
N ILE A 116 -10.70 7.35 9.14
CA ILE A 116 -12.10 7.55 8.72
C ILE A 116 -12.18 8.64 7.64
N ASN A 117 -11.51 9.77 7.81
CA ASN A 117 -11.50 10.85 6.80
C ASN A 117 -10.89 10.38 5.46
N THR A 118 -9.80 9.64 5.51
CA THR A 118 -9.18 9.04 4.32
C THR A 118 -10.13 8.05 3.64
N LEU A 119 -10.77 7.14 4.40
CA LEU A 119 -11.68 6.14 3.87
C LEU A 119 -12.96 6.75 3.28
N THR A 120 -13.50 7.81 3.87
CA THR A 120 -14.62 8.58 3.29
C THR A 120 -14.23 9.18 1.94
N THR A 121 -13.00 9.70 1.81
CA THR A 121 -12.49 10.20 0.53
C THR A 121 -12.32 9.09 -0.51
N VAL A 122 -11.81 7.93 -0.09
CA VAL A 122 -11.66 6.75 -0.95
C VAL A 122 -13.03 6.25 -1.42
N SER A 123 -14.01 6.17 -0.51
CA SER A 123 -15.40 5.79 -0.78
C SER A 123 -16.03 6.67 -1.86
N ALA A 124 -15.97 7.99 -1.67
CA ALA A 124 -16.55 8.93 -2.64
C ALA A 124 -15.93 8.75 -4.03
N LYS A 125 -14.60 8.60 -4.12
CA LYS A 125 -13.91 8.43 -5.40
C LYS A 125 -14.14 7.05 -6.04
N LEU A 126 -14.39 5.99 -5.26
CA LEU A 126 -14.79 4.69 -5.80
C LEU A 126 -16.16 4.76 -6.48
N GLU A 127 -17.12 5.47 -5.87
CA GLU A 127 -18.45 5.69 -6.48
C GLU A 127 -18.38 6.57 -7.74
N GLU A 128 -17.50 7.58 -7.77
CA GLU A 128 -17.21 8.35 -8.98
C GLU A 128 -16.68 7.44 -10.11
N GLN A 129 -15.72 6.55 -9.80
CA GLN A 129 -15.17 5.62 -10.79
C GLN A 129 -16.22 4.62 -11.29
N LYS A 130 -17.05 4.10 -10.39
CA LYS A 130 -18.18 3.21 -10.75
C LYS A 130 -19.14 3.90 -11.71
N THR A 131 -19.51 5.15 -11.42
CA THR A 131 -20.42 5.94 -12.28
C THR A 131 -19.77 6.25 -13.64
N ALA A 132 -18.47 6.55 -13.65
CA ALA A 132 -17.74 6.79 -14.90
C ALA A 132 -17.70 5.56 -15.81
N LEU A 133 -17.59 4.36 -15.23
CA LEU A 133 -17.61 3.10 -15.97
C LEU A 133 -18.99 2.79 -16.56
N THR A 134 -20.09 3.17 -15.89
CA THR A 134 -21.45 2.93 -16.40
C THR A 134 -21.91 3.97 -17.42
N THR A 135 -21.41 5.20 -17.33
CA THR A 135 -21.89 6.33 -18.15
C THR A 135 -21.09 6.55 -19.42
N SER A 136 -19.86 6.03 -19.53
CA SER A 136 -19.05 6.17 -20.75
C SER A 136 -19.68 5.38 -21.91
N PRO A 137 -20.36 6.04 -22.87
CA PRO A 137 -20.90 5.35 -24.04
C PRO A 137 -19.69 5.02 -24.90
N GLN A 138 -19.26 3.76 -24.94
CA GLN A 138 -18.27 3.37 -25.93
C GLN A 138 -18.89 3.64 -27.31
N PRO A 139 -18.28 4.49 -28.16
CA PRO A 139 -18.65 4.50 -29.55
C PRO A 139 -18.30 3.12 -30.08
N ILE A 140 -19.32 2.30 -30.30
CA ILE A 140 -19.29 1.12 -31.16
C ILE A 140 -19.00 1.61 -32.58
N ALA A 141 -17.74 1.99 -32.81
CA ALA A 141 -17.19 2.06 -34.15
C ALA A 141 -17.06 0.61 -34.61
N TYR A 142 -18.13 0.08 -35.20
CA TYR A 142 -18.06 -1.10 -36.05
C TYR A 142 -17.18 -0.73 -37.25
N ALA A 143 -15.86 -0.72 -37.07
CA ALA A 143 -14.94 -0.76 -38.19
C ALA A 143 -15.07 -2.19 -38.76
N PRO A 144 -15.53 -2.36 -40.01
CA PRO A 144 -15.51 -3.67 -40.65
C PRO A 144 -14.05 -4.15 -40.66
N SER A 145 -13.78 -5.27 -39.98
CA SER A 145 -12.47 -5.90 -39.97
C SER A 145 -12.18 -6.41 -41.38
N THR A 146 -11.49 -5.61 -42.19
CA THR A 146 -10.76 -6.11 -43.35
C THR A 146 -9.53 -6.82 -42.83
N VAL A 147 -9.68 -8.10 -42.45
CA VAL A 147 -8.58 -8.97 -42.06
C VAL A 147 -7.61 -9.07 -43.25
N PRO A 148 -6.40 -8.49 -43.21
CA PRO A 148 -5.39 -8.82 -44.20
C PRO A 148 -4.95 -10.28 -43.97
N PRO A 149 -4.76 -11.07 -45.04
CA PRO A 149 -4.31 -12.45 -44.92
C PRO A 149 -2.95 -12.55 -44.20
N PRO A 150 -2.71 -13.60 -43.42
CA PRO A 150 -1.49 -13.75 -42.63
C PRO A 150 -0.27 -13.88 -43.55
N THR A 151 0.57 -12.85 -43.56
CA THR A 151 1.91 -12.92 -44.13
C THR A 151 2.77 -13.82 -43.23
N GLN A 152 3.08 -15.03 -43.71
CA GLN A 152 4.00 -15.94 -43.05
C GLN A 152 5.38 -15.26 -42.95
N GLN A 153 5.78 -14.85 -41.74
CA GLN A 153 7.16 -14.41 -41.48
C GLN A 153 8.07 -15.64 -41.49
N GLN A 154 8.80 -15.77 -42.59
CA GLN A 154 9.85 -16.75 -42.78
C GLN A 154 10.99 -16.44 -41.80
N ALA A 155 11.28 -17.38 -40.89
CA ALA A 155 12.35 -17.24 -39.92
C ALA A 155 13.72 -17.27 -40.62
N THR A 156 14.40 -16.13 -40.67
CA THR A 156 15.80 -16.05 -41.09
C THR A 156 16.68 -16.51 -39.94
N ALA A 157 17.25 -17.71 -40.06
CA ALA A 157 18.23 -18.23 -39.10
C ALA A 157 19.52 -17.40 -39.16
N THR A 158 19.83 -16.68 -38.08
CA THR A 158 21.11 -15.98 -37.91
C THR A 158 22.20 -16.98 -37.52
N PRO A 159 23.33 -17.07 -38.24
CA PRO A 159 24.41 -18.00 -37.92
C PRO A 159 25.14 -17.60 -36.63
N THR A 160 25.31 -18.56 -35.73
CA THR A 160 26.11 -18.45 -34.50
C THR A 160 27.61 -18.49 -34.82
N PRO A 161 28.43 -17.51 -34.40
CA PRO A 161 29.88 -17.61 -34.50
C PRO A 161 30.46 -18.54 -33.42
N SER A 162 31.28 -19.51 -33.83
CA SER A 162 32.10 -20.35 -32.96
C SER A 162 33.23 -19.56 -32.29
N PRO A 163 33.40 -19.65 -30.95
CA PRO A 163 34.61 -19.15 -30.31
C PRO A 163 35.76 -20.18 -30.37
N THR A 164 36.89 -19.71 -30.89
CA THR A 164 38.20 -20.37 -30.94
C THR A 164 38.76 -20.62 -29.54
N SER A 165 39.18 -21.87 -29.29
CA SER A 165 39.84 -22.31 -28.05
C SER A 165 41.24 -21.70 -27.88
N GLY A 166 41.47 -21.04 -26.75
CA GLY A 166 42.79 -20.70 -26.23
C GLY A 166 43.00 -21.36 -24.87
N LEU A 167 43.97 -22.28 -24.80
CA LEU A 167 44.36 -23.05 -23.61
C LEU A 167 44.94 -22.13 -22.52
N ARG A 168 44.23 -21.99 -21.39
CA ARG A 168 44.83 -21.73 -20.07
C ARG A 168 44.11 -22.56 -19.01
N SER A 169 44.86 -23.46 -18.39
CA SER A 169 44.43 -24.34 -17.30
C SER A 169 44.09 -23.51 -16.07
N ILE A 170 42.80 -23.29 -15.82
CA ILE A 170 42.26 -22.81 -14.55
C ILE A 170 41.33 -23.86 -13.99
N THR A 171 41.48 -24.14 -12.71
CA THR A 171 40.70 -25.09 -11.92
C THR A 171 39.20 -24.85 -12.11
N PRO A 172 38.39 -25.88 -12.42
CA PRO A 172 36.97 -25.70 -12.71
C PRO A 172 36.22 -25.29 -11.43
N ILE A 173 35.73 -24.05 -11.41
CA ILE A 173 34.67 -23.62 -10.51
C ILE A 173 33.37 -24.26 -11.03
N PRO A 174 32.54 -24.91 -10.19
CA PRO A 174 31.28 -25.48 -10.62
C PRO A 174 30.42 -24.38 -11.25
N THR A 175 30.21 -24.52 -12.55
CA THR A 175 29.38 -23.62 -13.35
C THR A 175 27.93 -23.83 -12.89
N PRO A 176 27.21 -22.78 -12.43
CA PRO A 176 25.80 -22.94 -12.11
C PRO A 176 25.07 -23.38 -13.38
N SER A 177 24.41 -24.53 -13.28
CA SER A 177 23.59 -25.10 -14.34
C SER A 177 22.65 -24.02 -14.89
N PRO A 178 22.52 -23.85 -16.22
CA PRO A 178 21.59 -22.89 -16.79
C PRO A 178 20.19 -23.25 -16.30
N SER A 179 19.64 -22.39 -15.45
CA SER A 179 18.25 -22.49 -15.00
C SER A 179 17.36 -22.49 -16.25
N PRO A 180 16.43 -23.43 -16.40
CA PRO A 180 15.55 -23.47 -17.56
C PRO A 180 14.82 -22.13 -17.67
N SER A 181 15.08 -21.42 -18.76
CA SER A 181 14.35 -20.21 -19.10
C SER A 181 12.87 -20.58 -19.13
N PRO A 182 11.99 -19.92 -18.35
CA PRO A 182 10.59 -20.28 -18.31
C PRO A 182 10.01 -20.15 -19.72
N THR A 183 9.62 -21.29 -20.30
CA THR A 183 8.82 -21.32 -21.52
C THR A 183 7.56 -20.51 -21.22
N GLN A 184 7.50 -19.28 -21.73
CA GLN A 184 6.29 -18.46 -21.66
C GLN A 184 5.23 -19.20 -22.46
N MET A 185 4.37 -19.94 -21.75
CA MET A 185 3.14 -20.45 -22.34
C MET A 185 2.39 -19.22 -22.84
N ALA A 186 2.13 -19.16 -24.15
CA ALA A 186 1.35 -18.10 -24.75
C ALA A 186 0.05 -17.98 -23.96
N GLN A 187 -0.09 -16.88 -23.21
CA GLN A 187 -1.33 -16.58 -22.51
C GLN A 187 -2.38 -16.40 -23.60
N VAL A 188 -3.30 -17.36 -23.68
CA VAL A 188 -4.47 -17.25 -24.52
C VAL A 188 -5.29 -16.12 -23.92
N THR A 189 -5.15 -14.92 -24.47
CA THR A 189 -5.94 -13.76 -24.07
C THR A 189 -7.37 -14.03 -24.55
N THR A 190 -8.16 -14.72 -23.74
CA THR A 190 -9.59 -14.89 -24.01
C THR A 190 -10.22 -13.50 -23.94
N THR A 191 -10.44 -12.89 -25.09
CA THR A 191 -11.14 -11.62 -25.25
C THR A 191 -12.59 -11.82 -24.88
N MET A 192 -12.92 -11.69 -23.59
CA MET A 192 -14.30 -11.54 -23.16
C MET A 192 -14.91 -10.31 -23.82
N PRO A 193 -16.21 -10.33 -24.15
CA PRO A 193 -16.90 -9.15 -24.66
C PRO A 193 -16.83 -8.03 -23.62
N ILE A 194 -16.43 -6.84 -24.05
CA ILE A 194 -16.21 -5.63 -23.25
C ILE A 194 -17.34 -5.35 -22.21
N PRO A 195 -18.64 -5.53 -22.52
CA PRO A 195 -19.71 -5.33 -21.54
C PRO A 195 -19.64 -6.26 -20.33
N ALA A 196 -19.20 -7.51 -20.51
CA ALA A 196 -19.07 -8.47 -19.41
C ALA A 196 -17.92 -8.07 -18.46
N GLN A 197 -16.84 -7.51 -18.99
CA GLN A 197 -15.70 -7.09 -18.18
C GLN A 197 -16.03 -5.87 -17.31
N GLN A 198 -16.80 -4.91 -17.84
CA GLN A 198 -17.26 -3.75 -17.07
C GLN A 198 -18.19 -4.14 -15.91
N ALA A 199 -19.08 -5.10 -16.11
CA ALA A 199 -19.95 -5.61 -15.05
C ALA A 199 -19.15 -6.25 -13.91
N VAL A 200 -18.11 -7.02 -14.23
CA VAL A 200 -17.20 -7.61 -13.22
C VAL A 200 -16.44 -6.52 -12.45
N VAL A 201 -15.93 -5.49 -13.14
CA VAL A 201 -15.25 -4.36 -12.50
C VAL A 201 -16.20 -3.63 -11.54
N ALA A 202 -17.43 -3.34 -11.97
CA ALA A 202 -18.43 -2.67 -11.14
C ALA A 202 -18.79 -3.48 -9.89
N LEU A 203 -18.90 -4.81 -10.02
CA LEU A 203 -19.13 -5.71 -8.88
C LEU A 203 -17.97 -5.66 -7.87
N GLN A 204 -16.73 -5.69 -8.35
CA GLN A 204 -15.55 -5.63 -7.48
C GLN A 204 -15.41 -4.28 -6.77
N ILE A 205 -15.78 -3.17 -7.45
CA ILE A 205 -15.85 -1.84 -6.82
C ILE A 205 -16.88 -1.85 -5.71
N ASN A 206 -18.07 -2.43 -5.93
CA ASN A 206 -19.12 -2.51 -4.91
C ASN A 206 -18.65 -3.30 -3.67
N GLN A 207 -18.00 -4.45 -3.87
CA GLN A 207 -17.43 -5.24 -2.76
C GLN A 207 -16.37 -4.45 -1.97
N THR A 208 -15.48 -3.73 -2.68
CA THR A 208 -14.50 -2.85 -2.03
C THR A 208 -15.19 -1.73 -1.26
N GLN A 209 -16.26 -1.15 -1.81
CA GLN A 209 -17.03 -0.11 -1.16
C GLN A 209 -17.69 -0.59 0.14
N GLN A 210 -18.26 -1.80 0.14
CA GLN A 210 -18.81 -2.41 1.34
C GLN A 210 -17.73 -2.63 2.41
N ASN A 211 -16.55 -3.10 2.02
CA ASN A 211 -15.41 -3.26 2.94
C ASN A 211 -14.95 -1.93 3.54
N VAL A 212 -14.86 -0.86 2.73
CA VAL A 212 -14.55 0.49 3.18
C VAL A 212 -15.59 0.98 4.20
N ASN A 213 -16.89 0.84 3.88
CA ASN A 213 -17.98 1.28 4.75
C ASN A 213 -18.00 0.51 6.09
N GLN A 214 -17.79 -0.81 6.05
CA GLN A 214 -17.69 -1.62 7.26
C GLN A 214 -16.49 -1.20 8.12
N THR A 215 -15.36 -0.86 7.49
CA THR A 215 -14.18 -0.39 8.21
C THR A 215 -14.41 0.97 8.86
N ILE A 216 -15.09 1.90 8.16
CA ILE A 216 -15.50 3.19 8.73
C ILE A 216 -16.41 2.97 9.95
N ALA A 217 -17.43 2.11 9.83
CA ALA A 217 -18.36 1.83 10.93
C ALA A 217 -17.63 1.25 12.16
N ASN A 218 -16.74 0.28 11.95
CA ASN A 218 -15.96 -0.33 13.04
C ASN A 218 -15.03 0.69 13.73
N LEU A 219 -14.41 1.60 12.97
CA LEU A 219 -13.55 2.64 13.53
C LEU A 219 -14.36 3.73 14.25
N GLN A 220 -15.56 4.05 13.76
CA GLN A 220 -16.45 4.99 14.44
C GLN A 220 -16.92 4.42 15.78
N GLU A 221 -17.27 3.13 15.83
CA GLU A 221 -17.62 2.44 17.08
C GLU A 221 -16.46 2.48 18.09
N LEU A 222 -15.23 2.29 17.62
CA LEU A 222 -14.03 2.41 18.46
C LEU A 222 -13.90 3.83 19.05
N VAL A 223 -14.08 4.86 18.23
CA VAL A 223 -14.03 6.27 18.66
C VAL A 223 -15.12 6.56 19.71
N ASP A 224 -16.37 6.19 19.42
CA ASP A 224 -17.50 6.44 20.31
C ASP A 224 -17.36 5.68 21.64
N LYS A 225 -16.79 4.47 21.62
CA LYS A 225 -16.52 3.69 22.83
C LYS A 225 -15.52 4.39 23.74
N VAL A 226 -14.40 4.87 23.21
CA VAL A 226 -13.38 5.57 24.02
C VAL A 226 -13.94 6.89 24.58
N ASP A 227 -14.72 7.64 23.79
CA ASP A 227 -15.33 8.88 24.26
C ASP A 227 -16.34 8.63 25.41
N ARG A 228 -17.10 7.51 25.37
CA ARG A 228 -17.97 7.08 26.48
C ARG A 228 -17.17 6.70 27.73
N ASP A 229 -16.13 5.88 27.57
CA ASP A 229 -15.28 5.43 28.69
C ASP A 229 -14.59 6.62 29.39
N GLN A 230 -14.21 7.67 28.66
CA GLN A 230 -13.67 8.90 29.25
C GLN A 230 -14.72 9.70 30.01
N LYS A 231 -15.94 9.80 29.47
CA LYS A 231 -17.04 10.55 30.11
C LYS A 231 -17.48 9.92 31.43
N ASP A 232 -17.52 8.59 31.51
CA ASP A 232 -17.96 7.87 32.70
C ASP A 232 -16.91 7.88 33.84
N ASN A 233 -15.62 7.96 33.50
CA ASN A 233 -14.54 7.99 34.50
C ASN A 233 -14.26 9.39 35.08
N ARG A 234 -14.61 10.45 34.36
CA ARG A 234 -14.37 11.84 34.78
C ARG A 234 -15.12 12.29 36.05
N PRO A 235 -16.42 12.02 36.24
CA PRO A 235 -17.16 12.50 37.42
C PRO A 235 -16.68 11.86 38.73
N LYS A 236 -16.15 10.63 38.70
CA LYS A 236 -15.64 9.96 39.91
C LYS A 236 -14.34 10.60 40.42
N GLN A 237 -13.48 11.11 39.53
CA GLN A 237 -12.25 11.79 39.94
C GLN A 237 -12.53 13.18 40.52
N GLU A 238 -13.48 13.93 39.94
CA GLU A 238 -13.86 15.26 40.45
C GLU A 238 -14.54 15.14 41.83
N GLU A 239 -15.39 14.12 42.05
CA GLU A 239 -16.01 13.88 43.36
C GLU A 239 -15.00 13.41 44.43
N GLU A 240 -14.03 12.55 44.08
CA GLU A 240 -13.01 12.10 45.03
C GLU A 240 -12.02 13.23 45.39
N LYS A 241 -11.68 14.10 44.43
CA LYS A 241 -10.82 15.27 44.69
C LYS A 241 -11.52 16.27 45.61
N GLY A 242 -12.80 16.55 45.38
CA GLY A 242 -13.60 17.41 46.26
C GLY A 242 -13.69 16.88 47.70
N LYS A 243 -13.88 15.57 47.89
CA LYS A 243 -13.90 14.95 49.24
C LYS A 243 -12.55 15.00 49.96
N LYS A 244 -11.42 14.94 49.24
CA LYS A 244 -10.08 15.07 49.85
C LYS A 244 -9.78 16.50 50.28
N ASP A 245 -10.16 17.47 49.47
CA ASP A 245 -9.98 18.89 49.79
C ASP A 245 -10.82 19.29 51.01
N GLU A 246 -12.09 18.85 51.08
CA GLU A 246 -12.95 19.09 52.25
C GLU A 246 -12.42 18.41 53.53
N ARG A 247 -11.81 17.22 53.41
CA ARG A 247 -11.23 16.51 54.56
C ARG A 247 -9.97 17.20 55.09
N ASN A 248 -9.14 17.77 54.22
CA ASN A 248 -7.95 18.51 54.62
C ASN A 248 -8.30 19.84 55.28
N GLU A 249 -9.32 20.53 54.78
CA GLU A 249 -9.80 21.79 55.37
C GLU A 249 -10.38 21.59 56.78
N ARG A 250 -11.15 20.50 56.99
CA ARG A 250 -11.65 20.13 58.33
C ARG A 250 -10.52 19.77 59.31
N LYS A 251 -9.40 19.21 58.83
CA LYS A 251 -8.25 18.88 59.68
C LYS A 251 -7.52 20.15 60.14
N SER A 252 -7.32 21.10 59.24
CA SER A 252 -6.64 22.38 59.55
C SER A 252 -7.40 23.19 60.61
N ASN A 253 -8.74 23.19 60.61
CA ASN A 253 -9.53 23.94 61.59
C ASN A 253 -9.55 23.31 62.99
N ASN A 254 -9.21 22.04 63.14
CA ASN A 254 -9.21 21.38 64.45
C ASN A 254 -7.90 21.62 65.22
N ASP A 255 -6.78 21.79 64.52
CA ASP A 255 -5.47 22.01 65.14
C ASP A 255 -5.34 23.42 65.75
N ASP A 256 -6.07 24.42 65.23
CA ASP A 256 -6.06 25.80 65.74
C ASP A 256 -6.88 25.98 67.03
N LYS A 257 -7.73 25.01 67.38
CA LYS A 257 -8.59 25.08 68.58
C LYS A 257 -7.93 24.54 69.86
N THR A 258 -6.70 24.03 69.77
CA THR A 258 -5.97 23.40 70.88
C THR A 258 -4.74 24.20 71.36
N ARG A 259 -4.54 25.43 70.89
CA ARG A 259 -3.53 26.37 71.38
C ARG A 259 -4.17 27.52 72.14
#